data_AF-K0BBM2-F1
#
_entry.id   AF-K0BBM2-F1
#
_cell.length_a   1.000
_cell.length_b   1.000
_cell.length_c   1.000
_cell.angle_alpha   90.00
_cell.angle_beta   90.00
_cell.angle_gamma   90.00
#
_symmetry.space_group_name_H-M   'P 1'
#
loop_
_entity.id
_entity.type
_entity.pdbx_description
1 polymer ?
#
loop_
_entity_poly.entity_id
_entity_poly.type
_entity_poly.pdbx_seq_one_letter_code
_entity_poly.pdbx_strand_id
1 'polypeptide(L)' 'MGLFGSNKNELKCKKCGTVLPDSERLKKHQEKAHNKKKEKCRVCGTEFDYSEDLRKHKKNCK' A
#
# COMPACT_ATOMS: atom_id res chain seq x y z
N MET A 1 17.60 21.13 -31.32
CA MET A 1 18.05 21.00 -29.91
C MET A 1 17.08 20.09 -29.18
N GLY A 2 17.34 18.78 -29.22
CA GLY A 2 16.49 17.78 -28.58
C GLY A 2 17.12 17.33 -27.27
N LEU A 3 16.64 17.88 -26.16
CA LEU A 3 16.97 17.37 -24.83
C LEU A 3 15.65 17.17 -24.06
N PHE A 4 14.81 16.26 -24.56
CA PHE A 4 13.77 15.64 -23.74
C PHE A 4 14.40 14.47 -22.98
N GLY A 5 15.35 14.80 -22.10
CA GLY A 5 15.86 13.90 -21.09
C GLY A 5 14.94 13.90 -19.88
N SER A 6 13.62 13.68 -20.05
CA SER A 6 12.73 13.43 -18.93
C SER A 6 12.88 11.98 -18.50
N ASN A 7 14.06 11.62 -18.01
CA ASN A 7 14.20 10.48 -17.12
C ASN A 7 13.60 10.91 -15.76
N LYS A 8 12.29 11.23 -15.76
CA LYS A 8 11.53 11.20 -14.52
C LYS A 8 11.55 9.73 -14.15
N ASN A 9 12.31 9.41 -13.13
CA ASN A 9 12.26 8.12 -12.49
C ASN A 9 10.82 8.00 -11.97
N GLU A 10 9.92 7.50 -12.83
CA GLU A 10 8.51 7.38 -12.54
C GLU A 10 8.40 6.24 -11.53
N LEU A 11 8.21 6.61 -10.27
CA LEU A 11 8.30 5.68 -9.18
C LEU A 11 6.95 5.00 -9.03
N LYS A 12 6.82 3.89 -9.78
CA LYS A 12 5.66 3.02 -9.79
C LYS A 12 5.63 2.14 -8.55
N CYS A 13 4.54 2.21 -7.82
CA CYS A 13 4.28 1.31 -6.71
C CYS A 13 4.06 -0.11 -7.23
N LYS A 14 4.93 -1.05 -6.83
CA LYS A 14 4.80 -2.47 -7.24
C LYS A 14 3.57 -3.17 -6.66
N LYS A 15 2.95 -2.60 -5.62
CA LYS A 15 1.81 -3.22 -4.92
C LYS A 15 0.44 -2.85 -5.54
N CYS A 16 0.29 -1.66 -6.11
CA CYS A 16 -0.98 -1.22 -6.72
C CYS A 16 -0.83 -0.59 -8.11
N GLY A 17 0.41 -0.40 -8.58
CA GLY A 17 0.70 0.22 -9.87
C GLY A 17 0.61 1.75 -9.89
N THR A 18 0.33 2.43 -8.78
CA THR A 18 0.28 3.90 -8.72
C THR A 18 1.64 4.48 -9.09
N VAL A 19 1.66 5.36 -10.09
CA VAL A 19 2.87 6.08 -10.51
C VAL A 19 2.93 7.39 -9.77
N LEU A 20 4.06 7.63 -9.08
CA LEU A 20 4.31 8.87 -8.37
C LEU A 20 5.55 9.56 -8.92
N PRO A 21 5.54 10.91 -8.95
CA PRO A 21 6.64 11.69 -9.55
C PRO A 21 7.91 11.70 -8.70
N ASP A 22 7.84 11.28 -7.42
CA ASP A 22 8.93 11.41 -6.45
C ASP A 22 9.04 10.19 -5.53
N SER A 23 10.27 9.89 -5.09
CA SER A 23 10.55 8.75 -4.20
C SER A 23 9.98 8.96 -2.81
N GLU A 24 10.02 10.20 -2.30
CA GLU A 24 9.42 10.51 -1.02
C GLU A 24 7.90 10.31 -1.05
N ARG A 25 7.25 10.74 -2.13
CA ARG A 25 5.81 10.53 -2.33
C ARG A 25 5.51 9.04 -2.44
N LEU A 26 6.31 8.29 -3.20
CA LEU A 26 6.16 6.84 -3.30
C LEU A 26 6.33 6.16 -1.93
N LYS A 27 7.33 6.54 -1.16
CA LYS A 27 7.58 5.99 0.18
C LYS A 27 6.39 6.28 1.10
N LYS A 28 5.93 7.54 1.19
CA LYS A 28 4.74 7.91 1.98
C LYS A 28 3.49 7.17 1.53
N HIS A 29 3.30 7.01 0.22
CA HIS A 29 2.21 6.22 -0.35
C HIS A 29 2.32 4.76 0.07
N GLN A 30 3.49 4.13 -0.09
CA GLN A 30 3.68 2.75 0.32
C GLN A 30 3.49 2.57 1.81
N GLU A 31 3.93 3.51 2.64
CA GLU A 31 3.73 3.43 4.08
C GLU A 31 2.25 3.55 4.45
N LYS A 32 1.56 4.58 3.94
CA LYS A 32 0.15 4.83 4.27
C LYS A 32 -0.85 3.92 3.58
N ALA A 33 -0.54 3.42 2.39
CA ALA A 33 -1.44 2.60 1.58
C ALA A 33 -1.15 1.10 1.73
N HIS A 34 0.11 0.73 1.95
CA HIS A 34 0.55 -0.67 1.91
C HIS A 34 1.33 -1.18 3.12
N ASN A 35 1.94 -0.31 3.92
CA ASN A 35 2.29 -0.59 5.32
C ASN A 35 1.19 -0.09 6.25
N LYS A 36 -0.06 0.04 5.74
CA LYS A 36 -1.20 -0.14 6.62
C LYS A 36 -0.94 -1.45 7.34
N LYS A 37 -0.74 -1.37 8.65
CA LYS A 37 -0.46 -2.53 9.48
C LYS A 37 -1.58 -3.52 9.17
N LYS A 38 -1.25 -4.56 8.41
CA LYS A 38 -2.23 -5.57 8.06
C LYS A 38 -2.60 -6.23 9.37
N GLU A 39 -3.84 -6.00 9.77
CA GLU A 39 -4.32 -6.48 11.04
C GLU A 39 -4.73 -7.93 10.79
N LYS A 40 -3.84 -8.85 11.18
CA LYS A 40 -4.04 -10.29 11.05
C LYS A 40 -4.99 -10.80 12.13
N CYS A 41 -6.00 -11.56 11.72
CA CYS A 41 -6.81 -12.32 12.65
C CYS A 41 -5.97 -13.44 13.26
N ARG A 42 -5.87 -13.50 14.60
CA ARG A 42 -5.11 -14.56 15.30
C ARG A 42 -5.82 -15.91 15.31
N VAL A 43 -7.13 -15.94 15.01
CA VAL A 43 -7.95 -17.16 15.03
C VAL A 43 -7.84 -17.89 13.69
N CYS A 44 -8.25 -17.25 12.60
CA CYS A 44 -8.26 -17.86 11.26
C CYS A 44 -7.07 -17.42 10.37
N GLY A 45 -6.23 -16.49 10.82
CA GLY A 45 -5.02 -16.09 10.08
C GLY A 45 -5.23 -15.07 8.96
N THR A 46 -6.48 -14.68 8.66
CA THR A 46 -6.81 -13.75 7.58
C THR A 46 -6.22 -12.36 7.81
N GLU A 47 -5.61 -11.80 6.78
CA GLU A 47 -5.03 -10.46 6.79
C GLU A 47 -6.04 -9.43 6.28
N PHE A 48 -6.21 -8.33 7.02
CA PHE A 48 -7.08 -7.22 6.63
C PHE A 48 -6.26 -5.93 6.52
N ASP A 49 -6.50 -5.14 5.48
CA ASP A 49 -5.84 -3.85 5.28
C ASP A 49 -6.37 -2.75 6.23
N TYR A 50 -7.52 -2.98 6.87
CA TYR A 50 -8.16 -2.06 7.82
C TYR A 50 -8.52 -2.73 9.14
N SER A 51 -8.26 -2.04 10.24
CA SER A 51 -8.63 -2.48 11.58
C SER A 51 -10.16 -2.64 11.74
N GLU A 52 -10.94 -1.87 10.99
CA GLU A 52 -12.40 -1.92 11.03
C GLU A 52 -12.94 -3.23 10.44
N ASP A 53 -12.37 -3.66 9.32
CA ASP A 53 -12.68 -4.95 8.70
C ASP A 53 -12.27 -6.11 9.59
N LEU A 54 -11.06 -6.06 10.18
CA LEU A 54 -10.67 -7.06 11.18
C LEU A 54 -11.66 -7.07 12.36
N ARG A 55 -12.10 -5.91 12.86
CA ARG A 55 -13.01 -5.83 14.01
C ARG A 55 -14.38 -6.45 13.70
N LYS A 56 -14.91 -6.23 12.49
CA LYS A 56 -16.16 -6.86 12.02
C LYS A 56 -15.97 -8.36 11.84
N HIS A 57 -14.87 -8.75 11.21
CA HIS A 57 -14.52 -10.14 10.97
C HIS A 57 -14.30 -10.92 12.28
N LYS A 58 -13.63 -10.36 13.29
CA LYS A 58 -13.40 -11.00 14.59
C LYS A 58 -14.69 -11.46 15.28
N LYS A 59 -15.83 -10.81 15.01
CA LYS A 59 -17.13 -11.22 15.55
C LYS A 59 -17.69 -12.49 14.89
N ASN A 60 -17.21 -12.83 13.71
CA ASN A 60 -17.71 -13.95 12.89
C ASN A 60 -16.60 -14.95 12.50
N CYS A 61 -15.34 -14.71 12.84
CA CYS A 61 -14.23 -15.64 12.59
C CYS A 61 -14.40 -16.84 13.53
N LYS A 62 -14.60 -18.01 12.91
CA LYS A 62 -14.51 -19.32 13.54
C LYS A 62 -13.13 -19.91 13.30
#